data_AF-A0A5R8KG12-F1
#
_entry.id   AF-A0A5R8KG12-F1
#
_cell.length_a   1.000
_cell.length_b   1.000
_cell.length_c   1.000
_cell.angle_alpha   90.00
_cell.angle_beta   90.00
_cell.angle_gamma   90.00
#
_symmetry.space_group_name_H-M   'P 1'
#
loop_
_entity.id
_entity.type
_entity.pdbx_description
1 polymer ?
#
loop_
_entity_poly.entity_id
_entity_poly.type
_entity_poly.pdbx_seq_one_letter_code
_entity_poly.pdbx_strand_id
1 'polypeptide(L)'
;MSRPLLLLLAVVLTLLPACSTTDPMLAVQLEARRAAIASEPRGDWFIGRRYHIPRTQFWGYLRRPGQSWDESRLVIFNEHQAIQPDRLPEEPAAGNAYGYDHNYEYRIFGYFTGDTVYDPNSDIFVPEFKLASYQLITPTPGWLFKPNERFDGRRLLRNEPNIR
;
A
#
# COMPACT_ATOMS: atom_id res chain seq x y z
N MET A 1 -24.56 -42.72 46.57
CA MET A 1 -25.15 -41.69 45.69
C MET A 1 -24.02 -40.77 45.25
N SER A 2 -23.59 -40.98 44.02
CA SER A 2 -22.32 -40.55 43.45
C SER A 2 -22.48 -39.20 42.74
N ARG A 3 -21.62 -38.22 43.03
CA ARG A 3 -21.52 -36.99 42.24
C ARG A 3 -20.06 -36.57 41.98
N PRO A 4 -19.31 -37.30 41.13
CA PRO A 4 -18.16 -36.75 40.44
C PRO A 4 -18.46 -36.73 38.93
N LEU A 5 -19.38 -35.87 38.49
CA LEU A 5 -19.72 -35.79 37.05
C LEU A 5 -20.00 -34.36 36.57
N LEU A 6 -19.57 -33.33 37.31
CA LEU A 6 -19.75 -31.94 36.88
C LEU A 6 -18.46 -31.16 36.62
N LEU A 7 -17.29 -31.74 36.87
CA LEU A 7 -16.00 -31.08 36.63
C LEU A 7 -15.28 -31.50 35.34
N LEU A 8 -15.83 -32.46 34.59
CA LEU A 8 -15.25 -32.91 33.31
C LEU A 8 -15.83 -32.20 32.08
N LEU A 9 -16.86 -31.36 32.24
CA LEU A 9 -17.51 -30.68 31.11
C LEU A 9 -16.93 -29.29 30.78
N ALA A 10 -16.06 -28.73 31.64
CA ALA A 10 -15.55 -27.37 31.47
C ALA A 10 -14.22 -27.25 30.70
N VAL A 11 -13.53 -28.38 30.42
CA VAL A 11 -12.19 -28.36 29.79
C VAL A 11 -12.22 -28.71 28.29
N VAL A 12 -13.36 -29.18 27.76
CA VAL A 12 -13.47 -29.59 26.34
C VAL A 12 -13.93 -28.46 25.41
N LEU A 13 -14.29 -27.29 25.96
CA LEU A 13 -14.85 -26.18 25.18
C LEU A 13 -13.85 -25.06 24.81
N THR A 14 -12.53 -25.29 24.93
CA THR A 14 -11.50 -24.30 24.58
C THR A 14 -10.69 -24.66 23.34
N LEU A 15 -11.13 -25.64 22.55
CA LEU A 15 -10.46 -26.09 21.31
C LEU A 15 -11.39 -25.96 20.09
N LEU A 16 -12.21 -24.91 20.03
CA LEU A 16 -12.79 -24.49 18.75
C LEU A 16 -11.69 -23.72 18.01
N PRO A 17 -11.06 -24.28 16.94
CA PRO A 17 -10.36 -23.42 16.01
C PRO A 17 -11.42 -22.46 15.47
N ALA A 18 -11.28 -21.17 15.78
CA ALA A 18 -12.01 -20.13 15.08
C ALA A 18 -11.49 -20.16 13.63
N CYS A 19 -12.05 -21.08 12.83
CA CYS A 19 -11.79 -21.18 11.42
C CYS A 19 -12.50 -19.99 10.78
N SER A 20 -11.81 -18.84 10.76
CA SER A 20 -12.18 -17.73 9.91
C SER A 20 -12.16 -18.25 8.48
N THR A 21 -13.34 -18.43 7.89
CA THR A 21 -13.57 -18.85 6.50
C THR A 21 -12.97 -17.81 5.57
N THR A 22 -11.66 -17.90 5.37
CA THR A 22 -11.00 -17.22 4.26
C THR A 22 -11.24 -18.11 3.06
N ASP A 23 -11.86 -17.57 2.01
CA ASP A 23 -11.98 -18.25 0.72
C ASP A 23 -10.61 -18.90 0.39
N PRO A 24 -10.53 -20.23 0.18
CA PRO A 24 -9.27 -20.91 -0.10
C PRO A 24 -8.49 -20.27 -1.26
N MET A 25 -9.18 -19.72 -2.25
CA MET A 25 -8.55 -19.01 -3.36
C MET A 25 -7.94 -17.67 -2.93
N LEU A 26 -8.57 -16.97 -1.98
CA LEU A 26 -8.02 -15.74 -1.41
C LEU A 26 -6.74 -16.03 -0.61
N ALA A 27 -6.73 -17.11 0.17
CA ALA A 27 -5.56 -17.52 0.95
C ALA A 27 -4.36 -17.81 0.03
N VAL A 28 -4.56 -18.57 -1.05
CA VAL A 28 -3.52 -18.87 -2.04
C VAL A 28 -2.95 -17.59 -2.68
N GLN A 29 -3.80 -16.62 -3.04
CA GLN A 29 -3.36 -15.34 -3.61
C GLN A 29 -2.51 -14.52 -2.62
N LEU A 30 -2.92 -14.48 -1.35
CA LEU A 30 -2.19 -13.76 -0.30
C LEU A 30 -0.83 -14.42 -0.03
N GLU A 31 -0.77 -15.75 0.03
CA GLU A 31 0.48 -16.50 0.21
C GLU A 31 1.44 -16.31 -0.97
N ALA A 32 0.93 -16.40 -2.20
CA ALA A 32 1.72 -16.15 -3.40
C ALA A 32 2.30 -14.72 -3.42
N ARG A 33 1.52 -13.70 -3.06
CA ARG A 33 1.99 -12.32 -2.92
C ARG A 33 3.07 -12.20 -1.85
N ARG A 34 2.85 -12.79 -0.67
CA ARG A 34 3.82 -12.76 0.45
C ARG A 34 5.13 -13.42 0.06
N ALA A 35 5.08 -14.56 -0.62
CA ALA A 35 6.26 -15.26 -1.11
C ALA A 35 7.02 -14.41 -2.15
N ALA A 36 6.31 -13.80 -3.10
CA ALA A 36 6.90 -12.92 -4.10
C ALA A 36 7.59 -11.71 -3.44
N ILE A 37 6.92 -11.03 -2.51
CA ILE A 37 7.48 -9.91 -1.74
C ILE A 37 8.71 -10.36 -0.95
N ALA A 38 8.65 -11.51 -0.27
CA ALA A 38 9.77 -12.03 0.50
C ALA A 38 11.01 -12.32 -0.36
N SER A 39 10.80 -12.73 -1.63
CA SER A 39 11.85 -13.00 -2.61
C SER A 39 12.43 -11.75 -3.29
N GLU A 40 11.89 -10.56 -3.03
CA GLU A 40 12.40 -9.32 -3.63
C GLU A 40 13.88 -9.10 -3.25
N PRO A 41 14.74 -8.75 -4.23
CA PRO A 41 16.10 -8.35 -3.95
C PRO A 41 16.11 -7.18 -2.96
N ARG A 42 16.96 -7.28 -1.94
CA ARG A 42 17.14 -6.20 -0.97
C ARG A 42 18.12 -5.17 -1.52
N GLY A 43 17.95 -3.92 -1.12
CA GLY A 43 18.91 -2.87 -1.39
C GLY A 43 18.36 -1.48 -1.07
N ASP A 44 19.12 -0.46 -1.44
CA ASP A 44 18.80 0.93 -1.08
C ASP A 44 17.91 1.60 -2.13
N TRP A 45 16.69 1.10 -2.21
CA TRP A 45 15.59 1.69 -2.96
C TRP A 45 14.28 1.39 -2.25
N PHE A 46 13.21 1.95 -2.80
CA PHE A 46 11.84 1.69 -2.40
C PHE A 46 11.09 1.04 -3.56
N ILE A 47 10.07 0.27 -3.23
CA ILE A 47 9.04 -0.16 -4.18
C ILE A 47 7.88 0.81 -4.01
N GLY A 48 7.54 1.51 -5.08
CA GLY A 48 6.50 2.51 -5.12
C GLY A 48 5.30 2.06 -5.94
N ARG A 49 4.10 2.34 -5.45
CA ARG A 49 2.85 2.16 -6.22
C ARG A 49 2.18 3.50 -6.35
N ARG A 50 1.97 3.91 -7.60
CA ARG A 50 1.20 5.11 -7.88
C ARG A 50 -0.19 4.96 -7.30
N TYR A 51 -0.65 5.97 -6.58
CA TYR A 51 -2.02 6.05 -6.11
C TYR A 51 -2.55 7.44 -6.35
N HIS A 52 -3.30 7.59 -7.44
CA HIS A 52 -3.83 8.87 -7.88
C HIS A 52 -5.30 9.03 -7.48
N ILE A 53 -5.62 10.11 -6.77
CA ILE A 53 -6.97 10.66 -6.60
C ILE A 53 -6.95 12.06 -7.23
N PRO A 54 -7.97 12.48 -7.99
CA PRO A 54 -8.01 13.82 -8.56
C PRO A 54 -7.91 14.91 -7.49
N ARG A 55 -7.10 15.95 -7.79
CA ARG A 55 -6.80 17.13 -6.96
C ARG A 55 -5.92 16.88 -5.72
N THR A 56 -5.62 15.65 -5.32
CA THR A 56 -4.68 15.40 -4.21
C THR A 56 -3.23 15.56 -4.65
N GLN A 57 -2.37 16.02 -3.75
CA GLN A 57 -0.95 16.27 -4.04
C GLN A 57 -0.03 15.08 -3.73
N PHE A 58 -0.49 14.09 -2.97
CA PHE A 58 0.30 12.88 -2.75
C PHE A 58 0.54 12.11 -4.04
N TRP A 59 1.69 11.44 -4.11
CA TRP A 59 2.06 10.64 -5.26
C TRP A 59 1.56 9.19 -5.12
N GLY A 60 1.77 8.57 -3.97
CA GLY A 60 1.42 7.17 -3.79
C GLY A 60 2.15 6.52 -2.64
N TYR A 61 2.20 5.21 -2.66
CA TYR A 61 2.69 4.41 -1.54
C TYR A 61 4.13 3.97 -1.77
N LEU A 62 4.99 4.12 -0.77
CA LEU A 62 6.35 3.59 -0.75
C LEU A 62 6.54 2.58 0.37
N ARG A 63 7.23 1.47 0.06
CA ARG A 63 7.73 0.49 1.03
C ARG A 63 9.16 0.08 0.70
N ARG A 64 9.89 -0.46 1.68
CA ARG A 64 11.18 -1.12 1.39
C ARG A 64 10.93 -2.48 0.73
N PRO A 65 11.87 -2.98 -0.09
CA PRO A 65 11.81 -4.35 -0.61
C PRO A 65 11.61 -5.37 0.50
N GLY A 66 10.67 -6.29 0.26
CA GLY A 66 10.22 -7.33 1.17
C GLY A 66 9.44 -6.89 2.41
N GLN A 67 9.05 -5.61 2.51
CA GLN A 67 7.95 -5.20 3.39
C GLN A 67 6.61 -5.44 2.70
N SER A 68 5.55 -5.63 3.49
CA SER A 68 4.18 -5.68 2.95
C SER A 68 3.70 -4.31 2.49
N TRP A 69 2.63 -4.26 1.70
CA TRP A 69 1.97 -2.99 1.37
C TRP A 69 1.24 -2.37 2.56
N ASP A 70 0.88 -3.17 3.57
CA ASP A 70 0.31 -2.65 4.82
C ASP A 70 1.31 -1.76 5.57
N GLU A 71 2.62 -2.04 5.45
CA GLU A 71 3.70 -1.23 6.02
C GLU A 71 4.14 -0.05 5.14
N SER A 72 3.55 0.09 3.95
CA SER A 72 3.87 1.21 3.06
C SER A 72 3.42 2.55 3.65
N ARG A 73 4.02 3.64 3.17
CA ARG A 73 3.65 5.00 3.55
C ARG A 73 3.15 5.75 2.33
N LEU A 74 2.02 6.44 2.44
CA LEU A 74 1.59 7.43 1.47
C LEU A 74 2.57 8.62 1.51
N VAL A 75 3.05 9.10 0.37
CA VAL A 75 4.08 10.16 0.31
C VAL A 75 3.73 11.28 -0.65
N ILE A 76 4.29 12.46 -0.37
CA ILE A 76 4.48 13.52 -1.36
C ILE A 76 5.95 13.53 -1.77
N PHE A 77 6.22 13.66 -3.07
CA PHE A 77 7.58 13.83 -3.56
C PHE A 77 8.04 15.28 -3.48
N ASN A 78 9.24 15.47 -2.93
CA ASN A 78 10.03 16.66 -3.14
C ASN A 78 10.80 16.50 -4.45
N GLU A 79 10.44 17.31 -5.43
CA GLU A 79 10.93 17.21 -6.81
C GLU A 79 12.08 18.18 -7.12
N HIS A 80 12.75 18.71 -6.09
CA HIS A 80 13.87 19.64 -6.29
C HIS A 80 15.04 19.01 -7.06
N GLN A 81 15.19 17.69 -7.00
CA GLN A 81 16.26 16.96 -7.70
C GLN A 81 15.76 16.18 -8.93
N ALA A 82 14.59 15.56 -8.86
CA ALA A 82 14.00 14.80 -9.95
C ALA A 82 12.48 14.99 -9.97
N ILE A 83 11.93 15.06 -11.18
CA ILE A 83 10.48 15.12 -11.40
C ILE A 83 9.87 13.74 -11.14
N GLN A 84 8.67 13.69 -10.56
CA GLN A 84 7.96 12.45 -10.27
C GLN A 84 7.51 11.69 -11.54
N PRO A 85 7.31 10.37 -11.45
CA PRO A 85 6.61 9.61 -12.48
C PRO A 85 5.26 10.25 -12.81
N ASP A 86 4.91 10.25 -14.09
CA ASP A 86 3.63 10.75 -14.59
C ASP A 86 3.34 12.22 -14.22
N ARG A 87 4.36 13.09 -14.24
CA ARG A 87 4.17 14.55 -14.17
C ARG A 87 3.63 15.11 -15.49
N LEU A 88 2.46 14.65 -15.90
CA LEU A 88 1.72 15.13 -17.07
C LEU A 88 0.81 16.31 -16.70
N PRO A 89 0.29 17.06 -17.68
CA PRO A 89 -0.79 18.02 -17.44
C PRO A 89 -2.06 17.32 -16.93
N GLU A 90 -2.79 17.95 -16.02
CA GLU A 90 -4.10 17.43 -15.55
C GLU A 90 -5.16 17.44 -16.67
N GLU A 91 -5.13 18.46 -17.53
CA GLU A 91 -6.06 18.65 -18.64
C GLU A 91 -5.27 18.75 -19.97
N PRO A 92 -4.77 17.62 -20.51
CA PRO A 92 -4.00 17.63 -21.76
C PRO A 92 -4.91 17.87 -22.98
N ALA A 93 -4.43 18.61 -23.96
CA ALA A 93 -5.16 18.80 -25.23
C ALA A 93 -5.26 17.49 -26.06
N ALA A 94 -4.30 16.58 -25.90
CA ALA A 94 -4.27 15.24 -26.46
C ALA A 94 -3.32 14.34 -25.67
N GLY A 95 -3.61 13.03 -25.62
CA GLY A 95 -2.78 12.04 -24.92
C GLY A 95 -3.22 11.78 -23.49
N ASN A 96 -2.30 11.22 -22.69
CA ASN A 96 -2.55 10.84 -21.31
C ASN A 96 -2.55 12.06 -20.39
N ALA A 97 -3.44 12.05 -19.38
CA ALA A 97 -3.50 13.06 -18.33
C ALA A 97 -2.70 12.62 -17.10
N TYR A 98 -2.40 13.58 -16.22
CA TYR A 98 -1.90 13.30 -14.88
C TYR A 98 -2.75 12.26 -14.16
N GLY A 99 -2.11 11.27 -13.55
CA GLY A 99 -2.76 10.11 -12.93
C GLY A 99 -2.99 8.94 -13.87
N TYR A 100 -2.57 8.99 -15.13
CA TYR A 100 -2.73 7.89 -16.09
C TYR A 100 -2.04 6.61 -15.63
N ASP A 101 -0.90 6.75 -14.96
CA ASP A 101 -0.13 5.63 -14.41
C ASP A 101 -0.70 5.08 -13.09
N HIS A 102 -1.98 5.33 -12.78
CA HIS A 102 -2.61 4.85 -11.56
C HIS A 102 -2.33 3.35 -11.38
N ASN A 103 -1.85 3.00 -10.18
CA ASN A 103 -1.49 1.65 -9.77
C ASN A 103 -0.25 1.04 -10.45
N TYR A 104 0.52 1.79 -11.24
CA TYR A 104 1.80 1.32 -11.77
C TYR A 104 2.81 1.13 -10.63
N GLU A 105 3.70 0.14 -10.78
CA GLU A 105 4.74 -0.18 -9.81
C GLU A 105 6.12 0.28 -10.28
N TYR A 106 6.83 0.96 -9.40
CA TYR A 106 8.13 1.56 -9.67
C TYR A 106 9.17 1.12 -8.65
N ARG A 107 10.42 1.05 -9.10
CA ARG A 107 11.58 1.16 -8.22
C ARG A 107 11.88 2.64 -8.05
N ILE A 108 11.93 3.12 -6.81
CA ILE A 108 12.12 4.52 -6.45
C ILE A 108 13.43 4.69 -5.68
N PHE A 109 14.26 5.63 -6.09
CA PHE A 109 15.50 5.99 -5.41
C PHE A 109 15.36 7.38 -4.78
N GLY A 110 15.90 7.52 -3.57
CA GLY A 110 15.78 8.74 -2.78
C GLY A 110 15.71 8.44 -1.29
N TYR A 111 15.23 9.40 -0.51
CA TYR A 111 15.13 9.24 0.93
C TYR A 111 13.98 10.07 1.51
N PHE A 112 13.49 9.63 2.68
CA PHE A 112 12.57 10.42 3.49
C PHE A 112 13.33 11.55 4.16
N THR A 113 12.86 12.80 4.02
CA THR A 113 13.55 13.97 4.58
C THR A 113 13.40 14.06 6.09
N GLY A 114 12.35 13.45 6.63
CA GLY A 114 11.94 13.57 8.03
C GLY A 114 10.82 14.58 8.23
N ASP A 115 10.56 15.41 7.23
CA ASP A 115 9.49 16.39 7.21
C ASP A 115 8.15 15.78 6.78
N THR A 116 7.07 16.50 7.06
CA THR A 116 5.71 16.19 6.61
C THR A 116 5.15 17.33 5.78
N VAL A 117 4.25 16.99 4.85
CA VAL A 117 3.56 17.94 3.98
C VAL A 117 2.07 17.75 4.14
N TYR A 118 1.34 18.86 4.23
CA TYR A 118 -0.10 18.88 4.31
C TYR A 118 -0.72 18.79 2.90
N ASP A 119 -1.60 17.82 2.67
CA ASP A 119 -2.47 17.77 1.51
C ASP A 119 -3.86 18.34 1.85
N PRO A 120 -4.22 19.53 1.36
CA PRO A 120 -5.48 20.19 1.74
C PRO A 120 -6.72 19.47 1.20
N ASN A 121 -6.60 18.69 0.12
CA ASN A 121 -7.75 18.04 -0.50
C ASN A 121 -8.15 16.71 0.16
N SER A 122 -7.21 16.04 0.83
CA SER A 122 -7.49 14.86 1.66
C SER A 122 -7.41 15.13 3.17
N ASP A 123 -7.02 16.34 3.58
CA ASP A 123 -6.90 16.78 4.97
C ASP A 123 -5.99 15.87 5.82
N ILE A 124 -4.84 15.51 5.26
CA ILE A 124 -3.83 14.67 5.93
C ILE A 124 -2.44 15.27 5.80
N PHE A 125 -1.61 14.95 6.79
CA PHE A 125 -0.17 15.14 6.72
C PHE A 125 0.48 13.83 6.28
N VAL A 126 1.30 13.90 5.25
CA VAL A 126 2.05 12.75 4.72
C VAL A 126 3.55 13.05 4.74
N PRO A 127 4.40 12.03 4.95
CA PRO A 127 5.84 12.22 4.91
C PRO A 127 6.32 12.72 3.54
N GLU A 128 7.28 13.62 3.57
CA GLU A 128 7.99 14.08 2.38
C GLU A 128 9.09 13.08 1.98
N PHE A 129 9.18 12.80 0.69
CA PHE A 129 10.23 11.96 0.12
C PHE A 129 10.99 12.71 -0.96
N LYS A 130 12.29 12.89 -0.79
CA LYS A 130 13.15 13.50 -1.81
C LYS A 130 13.49 12.48 -2.90
N LEU A 131 12.88 12.68 -4.07
CA LEU A 131 13.07 11.81 -5.21
C LEU A 131 14.43 12.08 -5.87
N ALA A 132 15.19 11.01 -6.13
CA ALA A 132 16.45 11.06 -6.87
C ALA A 132 16.31 10.51 -8.29
N SER A 133 15.64 9.37 -8.45
CA SER A 133 15.34 8.76 -9.75
C SER A 133 14.31 7.63 -9.58
N TYR A 134 13.82 7.07 -10.69
CA TYR A 134 12.89 5.94 -10.67
C TYR A 134 13.00 5.07 -11.92
N GLN A 135 12.48 3.84 -11.83
CA GLN A 135 12.37 2.88 -12.94
C GLN A 135 11.02 2.19 -12.86
N LEU A 136 10.29 2.09 -13.98
CA LEU A 136 9.06 1.30 -14.05
C LEU A 136 9.38 -0.19 -13.87
N ILE A 137 8.67 -0.86 -12.96
CA ILE A 137 8.72 -2.32 -12.78
C ILE A 137 7.63 -2.98 -13.62
N THR A 138 6.37 -2.55 -13.43
CA THR A 138 5.25 -3.10 -14.18
C THR A 138 4.04 -2.15 -14.18
N PRO A 139 3.31 -2.04 -15.30
CA PRO A 139 2.06 -1.29 -15.36
C PRO A 139 0.85 -2.06 -14.77
N THR A 140 0.99 -3.37 -14.51
CA THR A 140 -0.13 -4.22 -14.08
C THR A 140 0.22 -5.08 -12.85
N PRO A 141 0.51 -4.49 -11.68
CA PRO A 141 0.97 -5.22 -10.51
C PRO A 141 -0.16 -5.84 -9.64
N GLY A 142 -1.41 -5.81 -10.11
CA GLY A 142 -2.57 -6.34 -9.41
C GLY A 142 -3.12 -5.40 -8.34
N TRP A 143 -3.68 -5.95 -7.27
CA TRP A 143 -4.17 -5.20 -6.11
C TRP A 143 -3.00 -4.62 -5.28
N LEU A 144 -3.29 -3.58 -4.51
CA LEU A 144 -2.37 -2.83 -3.65
C LEU A 144 -2.35 -3.41 -2.23
N PHE A 145 -3.49 -3.42 -1.54
CA PHE A 145 -3.61 -3.89 -0.15
C PHE A 145 -4.27 -5.26 -0.03
N LYS A 146 -5.35 -5.51 -0.77
CA LYS A 146 -6.06 -6.80 -0.69
C LYS A 146 -6.75 -7.21 -1.99
N PRO A 147 -6.88 -8.50 -2.29
CA PRO A 147 -7.42 -8.98 -3.57
C PRO A 147 -8.84 -8.52 -3.93
N ASN A 148 -9.67 -8.23 -2.93
CA ASN A 148 -11.05 -7.80 -3.13
C ASN A 148 -11.25 -6.28 -2.97
N GLU A 149 -10.16 -5.51 -2.96
CA GLU A 149 -10.25 -4.06 -2.91
C GLU A 149 -10.89 -3.49 -4.18
N ARG A 150 -11.57 -2.36 -4.03
CA ARG A 150 -12.18 -1.64 -5.13
C ARG A 150 -11.79 -0.19 -5.01
N PHE A 151 -11.10 0.32 -6.01
CA PHE A 151 -10.79 1.72 -6.13
C PHE A 151 -11.83 2.41 -7.01
N ASP A 152 -12.46 3.46 -6.48
CA ASP A 152 -13.50 4.24 -7.15
C ASP A 152 -12.99 5.59 -7.68
N GLY A 153 -11.69 5.84 -7.61
CA GLY A 153 -11.10 7.11 -8.05
C GLY A 153 -11.17 8.23 -7.01
N ARG A 154 -11.80 8.04 -5.84
CA ARG A 154 -12.26 9.16 -5.00
C ARG A 154 -11.80 9.13 -3.54
N ARG A 155 -11.37 7.98 -3.03
CA ARG A 155 -10.97 7.83 -1.62
C ARG A 155 -9.77 6.92 -1.49
N LEU A 156 -9.04 7.11 -0.40
CA LEU A 156 -8.00 6.18 0.05
C LEU A 156 -8.62 4.82 0.37
N LEU A 157 -7.88 3.73 0.14
CA LEU A 157 -8.32 2.37 0.46
C LEU A 157 -8.19 2.02 1.95
N ARG A 158 -7.49 2.86 2.72
CA ARG A 158 -7.28 2.71 4.16
C ARG A 158 -7.10 4.10 4.81
N ASN A 159 -7.20 4.14 6.13
CA ASN A 159 -6.89 5.33 6.89
C ASN A 159 -5.37 5.46 7.03
N GLU A 160 -4.83 6.63 6.70
CA GLU A 160 -3.42 6.91 6.96
C GLU A 160 -3.23 7.47 8.38
N PRO A 161 -2.14 7.12 9.07
CA PRO A 161 -1.83 7.69 10.37
C PRO A 161 -1.67 9.21 10.25
N ASN A 162 -2.26 9.96 11.17
CA ASN A 162 -2.10 11.40 11.23
C ASN A 162 -0.71 11.70 11.82
N ILE A 163 0.27 11.98 10.96
CA ILE A 163 1.64 12.26 11.36
C ILE A 163 1.76 13.78 11.50
N ARG A 164 1.74 14.27 12.75
CA ARG A 164 1.90 15.69 13.08
C ARG A 164 3.31 15.99 13.56
#